data_AF-A0A9N8P6S1-F1
#
_entry.id   AF-A0A9N8P6S1-F1
#
_cell.length_a   1.000
_cell.length_b   1.000
_cell.length_c   1.000
_cell.angle_alpha   90.00
_cell.angle_beta   90.00
_cell.angle_gamma   90.00
#
_symmetry.space_group_name_H-M   'P 1'
#
loop_
_entity.id
_entity.type
_entity.pdbx_description
1 polymer ?
#
loop_
_entity_poly.entity_id
_entity_poly.type
_entity_poly.pdbx_seq_one_letter_code
_entity_poly.pdbx_strand_id
1 'polypeptide(L)'
;MSSGSSGNNGTLVVAGPDTIQVADFYVKASILHPLVIGSIAIIVLFTSLRFFSNRSIAAMNVTDWIANVAIGSTLAGICNGNSLVRGMLSLATILGFQYLMSFVGSRLPSKHGWLLTSPPIMIAFRGKLLSKVMVRHRICLGDFYASLRQKNILDVSELECVFIEANGSFSIYTRKQVGNCREVDVLMQVPSYKALCEDADQRVQKNDGGKEGKDCCDDQQNDLASEAC
;
A
#
# COMPACT_ATOMS: atom_id res chain seq x y z
N MET A 1 11.37 63.59 58.08
CA MET A 1 12.74 63.34 57.58
C MET A 1 13.08 61.90 57.88
N SER A 2 13.48 61.21 56.80
CA SER A 2 13.59 59.77 56.54
C SER A 2 13.99 58.83 57.69
N SER A 3 13.11 57.87 57.98
CA SER A 3 13.44 56.59 58.63
C SER A 3 13.91 55.59 57.56
N GLY A 4 15.04 54.93 57.82
CA GLY A 4 15.72 54.02 56.90
C GLY A 4 14.96 52.71 56.67
N SER A 5 14.81 52.34 55.39
CA SER A 5 14.26 51.08 54.90
C SER A 5 15.34 50.00 54.90
N SER A 6 15.16 48.96 55.73
CA SER A 6 16.00 47.77 55.78
C SER A 6 15.49 46.72 54.78
N GLY A 7 15.99 46.79 53.54
CA GLY A 7 15.82 45.73 52.55
C GLY A 7 16.97 44.73 52.65
N ASN A 8 16.73 43.57 53.26
CA ASN A 8 17.69 42.49 53.36
C ASN A 8 17.14 41.32 52.54
N ASN A 9 17.75 41.03 51.38
CA ASN A 9 17.76 39.75 50.68
C ASN A 9 18.80 39.86 49.54
N GLY A 10 19.99 39.31 49.79
CA GLY A 10 21.21 39.53 49.02
C GLY A 10 21.12 39.16 47.54
N THR A 11 20.97 40.17 46.70
CA THR A 11 21.34 40.12 45.28
C THR A 11 22.72 40.75 45.13
N LEU A 12 23.77 39.92 45.12
CA LEU A 12 25.07 40.34 44.62
C LEU A 12 25.00 40.36 43.09
N VAL A 13 24.67 41.53 42.53
CA VAL A 13 24.89 41.83 41.12
C VAL A 13 26.39 41.99 40.92
N VAL A 14 27.07 40.90 40.55
CA VAL A 14 28.45 40.95 40.06
C VAL A 14 28.39 41.25 38.56
N ALA A 15 28.54 42.53 38.21
CA ALA A 15 28.78 42.96 36.85
C ALA A 15 30.28 42.80 36.53
N GLY A 16 30.62 41.79 35.71
CA GLY A 16 31.96 41.56 35.18
C GLY A 16 31.88 40.92 33.78
N PRO A 17 32.86 41.18 32.88
CA PRO A 17 32.78 40.87 31.44
C PRO A 17 33.04 39.40 31.10
N ASP A 18 32.98 38.49 32.07
CA ASP A 18 33.41 37.09 31.93
C ASP A 18 32.27 36.07 32.07
N THR A 19 31.00 36.49 31.96
CA THR A 19 29.84 35.56 31.99
C THR A 19 29.61 34.81 30.69
N ILE A 20 30.67 34.52 29.93
CA ILE A 20 30.66 33.65 28.76
C ILE A 20 31.46 32.42 29.15
N GLN A 21 30.81 31.32 29.55
CA GLN A 21 31.26 29.93 29.30
C GLN A 21 30.18 28.89 29.66
N VAL A 22 29.38 29.07 30.72
CA VAL A 22 28.42 28.03 31.14
C VAL A 22 27.12 28.01 30.34
N ALA A 23 26.59 29.18 29.96
CA ALA A 23 25.39 29.27 29.12
C ALA A 23 25.68 28.80 27.69
N ASP A 24 26.82 29.20 27.12
CA ASP A 24 27.26 28.73 25.80
C ASP A 24 27.62 27.25 25.77
N PHE A 25 28.16 26.69 26.86
CA PHE A 25 28.36 25.25 27.00
C PHE A 25 27.02 24.51 27.09
N TYR A 26 26.04 25.03 27.82
CA TYR A 26 24.70 24.41 27.91
C TYR A 26 23.95 24.50 26.57
N VAL A 27 24.03 25.63 25.87
CA VAL A 27 23.43 25.82 24.54
C VAL A 27 24.15 24.95 23.51
N LYS A 28 25.49 24.92 23.49
CA LYS A 28 26.26 24.01 22.62
C LYS A 28 26.04 22.55 22.96
N ALA A 29 25.99 22.15 24.23
CA ALA A 29 25.69 20.78 24.64
C ALA A 29 24.24 20.39 24.32
N SER A 30 23.30 21.34 24.45
CA SER A 30 21.90 21.18 24.05
C SER A 30 21.72 21.09 22.53
N ILE A 31 22.64 21.65 21.73
CA ILE A 31 22.65 21.52 20.27
C ILE A 31 23.46 20.28 19.82
N LEU A 32 24.56 19.97 20.51
CA LEU A 32 25.39 18.78 20.23
C LEU A 32 24.61 17.49 20.49
N HIS A 33 23.81 17.48 21.56
CA HIS A 33 23.03 16.32 21.96
C HIS A 33 22.09 15.82 20.83
N PRO A 34 21.16 16.63 20.28
CA PRO A 34 20.32 16.20 19.16
C PRO A 34 21.10 15.94 17.87
N LEU A 35 22.27 16.57 17.65
CA LEU A 35 23.08 16.34 16.45
C LEU A 35 23.79 14.98 16.49
N VAL A 36 24.42 14.63 17.62
CA VAL A 36 25.08 13.34 17.81
C VAL A 36 24.06 12.21 17.95
N ILE A 37 22.99 12.41 18.72
CA ILE A 37 21.99 11.36 18.94
C ILE A 37 21.06 11.23 17.74
N GLY A 38 20.68 12.33 17.11
CA GLY A 38 19.92 12.30 15.86
C GLY A 38 20.68 11.59 14.75
N SER A 39 21.99 11.83 14.60
CA SER A 39 22.80 11.10 13.61
C SER A 39 22.90 9.61 13.93
N ILE A 40 23.18 9.22 15.18
CA ILE A 40 23.20 7.80 15.58
C ILE A 40 21.84 7.14 15.33
N ALA A 41 20.75 7.80 15.70
CA ALA A 41 19.42 7.25 15.54
C ALA A 41 18.97 7.17 14.07
N ILE A 42 19.37 8.13 13.22
CA ILE A 42 19.20 8.05 11.77
C ILE A 42 20.01 6.88 11.20
N ILE A 43 21.24 6.65 11.67
CA ILE A 43 22.07 5.50 11.25
C ILE A 43 21.41 4.18 11.67
N VAL A 44 20.92 4.08 12.90
CA VAL A 44 20.19 2.90 13.39
C VAL A 44 18.93 2.68 12.56
N LEU A 45 18.15 3.73 12.32
CA LEU A 45 16.94 3.67 11.50
C LEU A 45 17.26 3.23 10.07
N PHE A 46 18.28 3.83 9.44
CA PHE A 46 18.73 3.49 8.09
C PHE A 46 19.18 2.02 8.02
N THR A 47 19.90 1.55 9.04
CA THR A 47 20.35 0.17 9.13
C THR A 47 19.16 -0.79 9.30
N SER A 48 18.21 -0.46 10.17
CA SER A 48 16.96 -1.22 10.32
C SER A 48 16.19 -1.28 9.00
N LEU A 49 15.97 -0.14 8.34
CA LEU A 49 15.30 -0.07 7.04
C LEU A 49 16.04 -0.86 5.96
N ARG A 50 17.38 -0.89 5.99
CA ARG A 50 18.20 -1.70 5.09
C ARG A 50 17.99 -3.19 5.32
N PHE A 51 17.85 -3.64 6.56
CA PHE A 51 17.49 -5.04 6.87
C PHE A 51 16.09 -5.40 6.37
N PHE A 52 15.14 -4.45 6.35
CA PHE A 52 13.80 -4.63 5.75
C PHE A 52 13.79 -4.60 4.21
N SER A 53 14.89 -4.21 3.56
CA SER A 53 14.98 -3.88 2.12
C SER A 53 14.72 -5.03 1.15
N ASN A 54 14.64 -6.29 1.58
CA ASN A 54 14.41 -7.41 0.66
C ASN A 54 12.92 -7.64 0.31
N ARG A 55 11.98 -6.84 0.82
CA ARG A 55 10.54 -7.03 0.55
C ARG A 55 9.73 -5.80 0.11
N SER A 56 10.24 -4.57 0.23
CA SER A 56 9.39 -3.37 0.07
C SER A 56 10.00 -2.31 -0.83
N ILE A 57 9.79 -2.47 -2.13
CA ILE A 57 9.72 -1.33 -3.06
C ILE A 57 8.39 -1.32 -3.85
N ALA A 58 7.63 -2.42 -3.91
CA ALA A 58 6.47 -2.50 -4.81
C ALA A 58 5.07 -2.29 -4.19
N ALA A 59 4.91 -2.37 -2.87
CA ALA A 59 3.66 -1.98 -2.19
C ALA A 59 3.93 -1.86 -0.69
N MET A 60 3.95 -0.64 -0.14
CA MET A 60 3.99 -0.51 1.32
C MET A 60 2.63 -0.95 1.88
N ASN A 61 2.63 -1.90 2.82
CA ASN A 61 1.40 -2.23 3.53
C ASN A 61 1.03 -1.04 4.42
N VAL A 62 -0.26 -0.83 4.67
CA VAL A 62 -0.76 0.29 5.49
C VAL A 62 -0.13 0.23 6.89
N THR A 63 0.11 -0.98 7.41
CA THR A 63 0.78 -1.22 8.68
C THR A 63 2.22 -0.68 8.72
N ASP A 64 2.96 -0.81 7.62
CA ASP A 64 4.33 -0.32 7.52
C ASP A 64 4.38 1.21 7.48
N TRP A 65 3.39 1.82 6.83
CA TRP A 65 3.26 3.27 6.79
C TRP A 65 2.98 3.84 8.18
N ILE A 66 2.03 3.26 8.93
CA ILE A 66 1.70 3.68 10.31
C ILE A 66 2.93 3.50 11.22
N ALA A 67 3.65 2.39 11.11
CA ALA A 67 4.84 2.13 11.90
C ALA A 67 5.94 3.18 11.64
N ASN A 68 6.20 3.54 10.39
CA ASN A 68 7.19 4.56 10.04
C ASN A 68 6.84 5.94 10.61
N VAL A 69 5.56 6.33 10.59
CA VAL A 69 5.09 7.57 11.21
C VAL A 69 5.32 7.54 12.73
N ALA A 70 5.00 6.42 13.38
CA ALA A 70 5.21 6.25 14.82
C ALA A 70 6.71 6.27 15.20
N ILE A 71 7.57 5.67 14.39
CA ILE A 71 9.02 5.71 14.58
C ILE A 71 9.54 7.14 14.48
N GLY A 72 9.10 7.91 13.47
CA GLY A 72 9.48 9.31 13.32
C GLY A 72 9.07 10.17 14.51
N SER A 73 7.84 9.99 15.02
CA SER A 73 7.36 10.69 16.21
C SER A 73 8.16 10.32 17.47
N THR A 74 8.46 9.03 17.65
CA THR A 74 9.25 8.54 18.78
C THR A 74 10.67 9.08 18.73
N LEU A 75 11.28 9.09 17.54
CA LEU A 75 12.61 9.62 17.31
C LEU A 75 12.69 11.13 17.63
N ALA A 76 11.69 11.91 17.19
CA ALA A 76 11.61 13.32 17.53
C ALA A 76 11.54 13.54 19.05
N GLY A 77 10.77 12.70 19.77
CA GLY A 77 10.72 12.73 21.23
C GLY A 77 12.06 12.44 21.91
N ILE A 78 12.87 11.53 21.35
CA ILE A 78 14.22 11.23 21.85
C ILE A 78 15.16 12.41 21.65
N CYS A 79 15.14 13.01 20.46
CA CYS A 79 15.96 14.19 20.16
C CYS A 79 15.60 15.40 21.04
N ASN A 80 14.35 15.50 21.49
CA ASN A 80 13.87 16.61 22.33
C ASN A 80 14.09 16.40 23.85
N GLY A 81 14.90 15.41 24.25
CA GLY A 81 15.34 15.25 25.64
C GLY A 81 14.54 14.26 26.50
N ASN A 82 13.66 13.45 25.91
CA ASN A 82 13.06 12.33 26.65
C ASN A 82 14.13 11.29 27.05
N SER A 83 13.87 10.55 28.13
CA SER A 83 14.75 9.47 28.59
C SER A 83 15.10 8.50 27.45
N LEU A 84 16.40 8.40 27.14
CA LEU A 84 16.95 7.55 26.07
C LEU A 84 16.47 6.10 26.20
N VAL A 85 16.45 5.57 27.43
CA VAL A 85 16.01 4.20 27.72
C VAL A 85 14.55 4.00 27.34
N ARG A 86 13.67 4.96 27.66
CA ARG A 86 12.26 4.90 27.25
C ARG A 86 12.11 4.99 25.74
N GLY A 87 12.86 5.88 25.09
CA GLY A 87 12.85 6.04 23.65
C GLY A 87 13.28 4.78 22.89
N MET A 88 14.41 4.19 23.30
CA MET A 88 14.91 2.94 22.72
C MET A 88 13.93 1.78 22.95
N LEU A 89 13.31 1.69 24.14
CA LEU A 89 12.31 0.67 24.43
C LEU A 89 11.05 0.85 23.56
N SER A 90 10.59 2.08 23.36
CA SER A 90 9.47 2.39 22.46
C SER A 90 9.79 2.01 21.02
N LEU A 91 10.96 2.38 20.51
CA LEU A 91 11.42 2.01 19.17
C LEU A 91 11.51 0.48 19.00
N ALA A 92 12.10 -0.23 19.97
CA ALA A 92 12.20 -1.67 19.96
C ALA A 92 10.82 -2.34 19.97
N THR A 93 9.87 -1.79 20.71
CA THR A 93 8.48 -2.30 20.77
C THR A 93 7.77 -2.09 19.43
N ILE A 94 7.89 -0.92 18.81
CA ILE A 94 7.29 -0.63 17.50
C ILE A 94 7.86 -1.54 16.42
N LEU A 95 9.19 -1.67 16.36
CA LEU A 95 9.86 -2.55 15.40
C LEU A 95 9.53 -4.02 15.65
N GLY A 96 9.48 -4.44 16.92
CA GLY A 96 9.07 -5.79 17.31
C GLY A 96 7.63 -6.10 16.90
N PHE A 97 6.71 -5.15 17.04
CA PHE A 97 5.33 -5.28 16.58
C PHE A 97 5.23 -5.37 15.06
N GLN A 98 6.00 -4.55 14.32
CA GLN A 98 6.04 -4.60 12.86
C GLN A 98 6.58 -5.95 12.37
N TYR A 99 7.65 -6.44 12.99
CA TYR A 99 8.19 -7.77 12.71
C TYR A 99 7.17 -8.87 13.03
N LEU A 100 6.50 -8.79 14.18
CA LEU A 100 5.47 -9.75 14.58
C LEU A 100 4.31 -9.78 13.58
N MET A 101 3.82 -8.63 13.14
CA MET A 101 2.76 -8.55 12.13
C MET A 101 3.19 -9.17 10.79
N SER A 102 4.41 -8.90 10.33
CA SER A 102 4.96 -9.49 9.10
C SER A 102 5.14 -11.01 9.24
N PHE A 103 5.65 -11.47 10.39
CA PHE A 103 5.83 -12.88 10.69
C PHE A 103 4.49 -13.63 10.74
N VAL A 104 3.51 -13.09 11.45
CA VAL A 104 2.15 -13.62 11.54
C VAL A 104 1.51 -13.65 10.15
N GLY A 105 1.63 -12.56 9.38
CA GLY A 105 1.13 -12.50 8.00
C GLY A 105 1.75 -13.54 7.06
N SER A 106 3.03 -13.89 7.26
CA SER A 106 3.71 -14.92 6.47
C SER A 106 3.35 -16.37 6.85
N ARG A 107 2.91 -16.60 8.09
CA ARG A 107 2.59 -17.92 8.65
C ARG A 107 1.10 -18.24 8.61
N LEU A 108 0.24 -17.22 8.52
CA LEU A 108 -1.20 -17.43 8.45
C LEU A 108 -1.59 -18.03 7.09
N PRO A 109 -2.38 -19.11 7.07
CA PRO A 109 -2.91 -19.66 5.82
C PRO A 109 -3.80 -18.63 5.13
N SER A 110 -3.77 -18.57 3.78
CA SER A 110 -4.48 -17.58 2.95
C SER A 110 -5.96 -17.38 3.28
N LYS A 111 -6.61 -18.37 3.92
CA LYS A 111 -7.99 -18.31 4.41
C LYS A 111 -8.22 -17.28 5.53
N HIS A 112 -7.20 -16.99 6.34
CA HIS A 112 -7.23 -15.94 7.39
C HIS A 112 -6.43 -14.70 6.99
N GLY A 113 -5.86 -14.69 5.78
CA GLY A 113 -5.07 -13.57 5.27
C GLY A 113 -5.84 -12.26 5.26
N TRP A 114 -7.18 -12.29 5.17
CA TRP A 114 -8.05 -11.12 5.19
C TRP A 114 -7.92 -10.25 6.45
N LEU A 115 -7.46 -10.80 7.59
CA LEU A 115 -7.22 -10.00 8.81
C LEU A 115 -6.03 -9.05 8.66
N LEU A 116 -5.02 -9.41 7.86
CA LEU A 116 -3.77 -8.63 7.72
C LEU A 116 -3.58 -8.05 6.33
N THR A 117 -4.16 -8.67 5.31
CA THR A 117 -4.06 -8.30 3.90
C THR A 117 -5.43 -8.42 3.26
N SER A 118 -5.99 -7.31 2.80
CA SER A 118 -7.25 -7.33 2.05
C SER A 118 -7.08 -8.11 0.75
N PRO A 119 -7.98 -9.05 0.41
CA PRO A 119 -7.91 -9.76 -0.86
C PRO A 119 -8.11 -8.77 -2.02
N PRO A 120 -7.50 -9.04 -3.19
CA PRO A 120 -7.67 -8.17 -4.35
C PRO A 120 -9.15 -8.13 -4.78
N ILE A 121 -9.66 -6.91 -5.02
CA ILE A 121 -11.05 -6.67 -5.38
C ILE A 121 -11.14 -6.40 -6.87
N MET A 122 -11.91 -7.18 -7.61
CA MET A 122 -12.14 -6.92 -9.02
C MET A 122 -13.21 -5.85 -9.23
N ILE A 123 -12.90 -4.84 -10.06
CA ILE A 123 -13.80 -3.72 -10.36
C ILE A 123 -14.25 -3.65 -11.81
N ALA A 124 -13.52 -4.28 -12.73
CA ALA A 124 -13.88 -4.34 -14.14
C ALA A 124 -13.50 -5.70 -14.73
N PHE A 125 -14.35 -6.21 -15.64
CA PHE A 125 -14.16 -7.49 -16.33
C PHE A 125 -14.67 -7.41 -17.77
N ARG A 126 -13.83 -7.79 -18.74
CA ARG A 126 -14.10 -7.80 -20.19
C ARG A 126 -14.78 -6.52 -20.69
N GLY A 127 -14.23 -5.38 -20.31
CA GLY A 127 -14.72 -4.04 -20.66
C GLY A 127 -16.02 -3.61 -19.95
N LYS A 128 -16.53 -4.40 -19.00
CA LYS A 128 -17.70 -4.06 -18.19
C LYS A 128 -17.28 -3.66 -16.78
N LEU A 129 -17.81 -2.53 -16.32
CA LEU A 129 -17.57 -2.05 -14.96
C LEU A 129 -18.53 -2.71 -13.96
N LEU A 130 -17.98 -3.23 -12.85
CA LEU A 130 -18.76 -3.82 -11.77
C LEU A 130 -19.17 -2.73 -10.76
N SER A 131 -20.10 -1.87 -11.18
CA SER A 131 -20.58 -0.72 -10.38
C SER A 131 -21.04 -1.10 -8.97
N LYS A 132 -21.71 -2.25 -8.80
CA LYS A 132 -22.13 -2.77 -7.48
C LYS A 132 -20.94 -3.00 -6.53
N VAL A 133 -19.82 -3.51 -7.05
CA VAL A 133 -18.60 -3.74 -6.27
C VAL A 133 -17.93 -2.41 -5.94
N MET A 134 -17.88 -1.49 -6.90
CA MET A 134 -17.32 -0.15 -6.68
C MET A 134 -18.04 0.61 -5.56
N VAL A 135 -19.37 0.59 -5.55
CA VAL A 135 -20.18 1.24 -4.49
C VAL A 135 -19.96 0.57 -3.13
N ARG A 136 -19.91 -0.77 -3.08
CA ARG A 136 -19.67 -1.51 -1.83
C ARG A 136 -18.32 -1.16 -1.20
N HIS A 137 -17.29 -0.96 -2.01
CA HIS A 137 -15.93 -0.65 -1.57
C HIS A 137 -15.61 0.85 -1.61
N ARG A 138 -16.61 1.72 -1.83
CA ARG A 138 -16.49 3.19 -1.86
C ARG A 138 -15.43 3.71 -2.84
N ILE A 139 -15.29 3.04 -3.98
CA ILE A 139 -14.32 3.40 -5.02
C ILE A 139 -14.92 4.46 -5.92
N CYS A 140 -14.23 5.59 -6.06
CA CYS A 140 -14.64 6.67 -6.96
C CYS A 140 -14.35 6.32 -8.42
N LEU A 141 -15.30 6.60 -9.31
CA LEU A 141 -15.09 6.48 -10.76
C LEU A 141 -13.97 7.42 -11.25
N GLY A 142 -13.84 8.60 -10.64
CA GLY A 142 -12.78 9.56 -10.98
C GLY A 142 -11.38 8.99 -10.78
N ASP A 143 -11.16 8.27 -9.68
CA ASP A 143 -9.88 7.63 -9.36
C ASP A 143 -9.58 6.50 -10.35
N PHE A 144 -10.60 5.70 -10.68
CA PHE A 144 -10.47 4.65 -11.69
C PHE A 144 -10.03 5.21 -13.06
N TYR A 145 -10.70 6.25 -13.56
CA TYR A 145 -10.32 6.89 -14.82
C TYR A 145 -8.95 7.57 -14.74
N ALA A 146 -8.58 8.15 -13.59
CA ALA A 146 -7.24 8.70 -13.39
C ALA A 146 -6.17 7.61 -13.50
N SER A 147 -6.39 6.42 -12.93
CA SER A 147 -5.48 5.28 -13.06
C SER A 147 -5.39 4.74 -14.49
N LEU A 148 -6.49 4.73 -15.26
CA LEU A 148 -6.45 4.41 -16.69
C LEU A 148 -5.58 5.41 -17.47
N ARG A 149 -5.72 6.72 -17.20
CA ARG A 149 -4.88 7.75 -17.83
C ARG A 149 -3.40 7.58 -17.51
N GLN A 150 -3.05 7.24 -16.27
CA GLN A 150 -1.66 6.95 -15.87
C GLN A 150 -1.06 5.77 -16.63
N LYS A 151 -1.88 4.83 -17.10
CA LYS A 151 -1.47 3.66 -17.89
C LYS A 151 -1.63 3.87 -19.41
N ASN A 152 -1.97 5.07 -19.86
CA ASN A 152 -2.22 5.41 -21.27
C ASN A 152 -3.34 4.59 -21.93
N ILE A 153 -4.37 4.21 -21.15
CA ILE A 153 -5.54 3.49 -21.66
C ILE A 153 -6.66 4.50 -21.91
N LEU A 154 -7.14 4.57 -23.16
CA LEU A 154 -8.12 5.56 -23.60
C LEU A 154 -9.57 5.04 -23.50
N ASP A 155 -9.77 3.74 -23.68
CA ASP A 155 -11.08 3.12 -23.68
C ASP A 155 -11.16 1.96 -22.67
N VAL A 156 -12.30 1.91 -21.97
CA VAL A 156 -12.64 0.84 -21.02
C VAL A 156 -12.89 -0.47 -21.77
N SER A 157 -13.33 -0.43 -23.02
CA SER A 157 -13.63 -1.62 -23.82
C SER A 157 -12.41 -2.54 -24.02
N GLU A 158 -11.21 -1.96 -24.05
CA GLU A 158 -9.92 -2.64 -24.23
C GLU A 158 -9.45 -3.40 -22.99
N LEU A 159 -10.10 -3.19 -21.84
CA LEU A 159 -9.75 -3.84 -20.58
C LEU A 159 -10.25 -5.28 -20.53
N GLU A 160 -9.39 -6.20 -20.08
CA GLU A 160 -9.79 -7.57 -19.75
C GLU A 160 -10.18 -7.66 -18.28
N CYS A 161 -9.35 -7.16 -17.37
CA CYS A 161 -9.70 -7.11 -15.95
C CYS A 161 -8.96 -6.00 -15.23
N VAL A 162 -9.60 -5.47 -14.18
CA VAL A 162 -8.97 -4.51 -13.27
C VAL A 162 -9.24 -4.92 -11.84
N PHE A 163 -8.17 -4.94 -11.04
CA PHE A 163 -8.19 -5.22 -9.62
C PHE A 163 -7.74 -4.01 -8.81
N ILE A 164 -8.22 -3.94 -7.57
CA ILE A 164 -7.68 -3.08 -6.54
C ILE A 164 -6.93 -3.95 -5.55
N GLU A 165 -5.67 -3.61 -5.35
CA GLU A 165 -4.77 -4.27 -4.42
C GLU A 165 -4.95 -3.75 -2.99
N ALA A 166 -4.41 -4.46 -2.00
CA ALA A 166 -4.50 -4.09 -0.59
C ALA A 166 -3.92 -2.70 -0.26
N ASN A 167 -2.99 -2.20 -1.07
CA ASN A 167 -2.40 -0.86 -0.94
C ASN A 167 -3.26 0.25 -1.59
N GLY A 168 -4.42 -0.11 -2.17
CA GLY A 168 -5.31 0.82 -2.89
C GLY A 168 -4.88 1.14 -4.32
N SER A 169 -3.82 0.50 -4.84
CA SER A 169 -3.40 0.66 -6.23
C SER A 169 -4.26 -0.17 -7.18
N PHE A 170 -4.34 0.29 -8.44
CA PHE A 170 -5.09 -0.39 -9.49
C PHE A 170 -4.15 -1.26 -10.35
N SER A 171 -4.40 -2.56 -10.35
CA SER A 171 -3.78 -3.53 -11.26
C SER A 171 -4.66 -3.66 -12.49
N ILE A 172 -4.19 -3.17 -13.64
CA ILE A 172 -4.97 -3.09 -14.89
C ILE A 172 -4.37 -4.01 -15.94
N TYR A 173 -5.20 -4.89 -16.50
CA TYR A 173 -4.83 -5.80 -17.59
C TYR A 173 -5.72 -5.58 -18.82
N THR A 174 -5.09 -5.40 -19.96
CA THR A 174 -5.76 -5.21 -21.26
C THR A 174 -5.94 -6.54 -21.99
N ARG A 175 -6.93 -6.62 -22.89
CA ARG A 175 -7.15 -7.82 -23.73
C ARG A 175 -5.92 -8.19 -24.55
N LYS A 176 -5.17 -7.19 -25.02
CA LYS A 176 -3.93 -7.39 -25.78
C LYS A 176 -2.85 -8.11 -24.96
N GLN A 177 -2.78 -7.87 -23.64
CA GLN A 177 -1.80 -8.48 -22.75
C GLN A 177 -2.16 -9.91 -22.34
N VAL A 178 -3.46 -10.18 -22.14
CA VAL A 178 -3.94 -11.51 -21.78
C VAL A 178 -3.95 -12.45 -23.00
N GLY A 179 -4.18 -11.90 -24.20
CA GLY A 179 -4.23 -12.68 -25.44
C GLY A 179 -5.41 -13.66 -25.44
N ASN A 180 -5.34 -14.67 -26.31
CA ASN A 180 -6.35 -15.74 -26.39
C ASN A 180 -6.06 -16.91 -25.40
N CYS A 181 -5.06 -16.75 -24.54
CA CYS A 181 -4.67 -17.76 -23.56
C CYS A 181 -5.69 -17.76 -22.42
N ARG A 182 -6.62 -18.71 -22.43
CA ARG A 182 -7.69 -18.88 -21.43
C ARG A 182 -7.18 -19.21 -20.02
N GLU A 183 -5.90 -19.53 -19.87
CA GLU A 183 -5.33 -20.04 -18.62
C GLU A 183 -4.16 -19.16 -18.15
N VAL A 184 -4.51 -18.00 -17.59
CA VAL A 184 -3.52 -17.15 -16.89
C VAL A 184 -3.48 -17.59 -15.43
N ASP A 185 -2.48 -18.41 -15.07
CA ASP A 185 -2.33 -19.02 -13.74
C ASP A 185 -2.46 -17.99 -12.60
N VAL A 186 -1.82 -16.82 -12.73
CA VAL A 186 -1.87 -15.75 -11.72
C VAL A 186 -3.28 -15.17 -11.53
N LEU A 187 -4.04 -14.98 -12.61
CA LEU A 187 -5.39 -14.41 -12.53
C LEU A 187 -6.40 -15.44 -12.01
N MET A 188 -6.18 -16.73 -12.29
CA MET A 188 -7.04 -17.82 -11.83
C MET A 188 -6.93 -18.08 -10.32
N GLN A 189 -5.85 -17.62 -9.68
CA GLN A 189 -5.72 -17.65 -8.22
C GLN A 189 -6.67 -16.67 -7.52
N VAL A 190 -7.19 -15.64 -8.22
CA VAL A 190 -8.15 -14.69 -7.67
C VAL A 190 -9.57 -15.28 -7.79
N PRO A 191 -10.25 -15.61 -6.67
CA PRO A 191 -11.55 -16.29 -6.72
C PRO A 191 -12.61 -15.51 -7.50
N SER A 192 -12.60 -14.18 -7.39
CA SER A 192 -13.52 -13.29 -8.12
C SER A 192 -13.32 -13.35 -9.63
N TYR A 193 -12.08 -13.54 -10.12
CA TYR A 193 -11.80 -13.67 -11.56
C TYR A 193 -12.24 -15.03 -12.08
N LYS A 194 -11.88 -16.10 -11.36
CA LYS A 194 -12.29 -17.46 -11.70
C LYS A 194 -13.81 -17.60 -11.83
N ALA A 195 -14.57 -17.11 -10.85
CA ALA A 195 -16.03 -17.21 -10.86
C ALA A 195 -16.69 -16.49 -12.06
N LEU A 196 -16.14 -15.34 -12.47
CA LEU A 196 -16.67 -14.58 -13.61
C LEU A 196 -16.27 -15.20 -14.97
N CYS A 197 -15.09 -15.82 -15.05
CA CYS A 197 -14.71 -16.62 -16.22
C CYS A 197 -15.63 -17.84 -16.37
N GLU A 198 -15.91 -18.57 -15.29
CA GLU A 198 -16.80 -19.73 -15.30
C GLU A 198 -18.23 -19.35 -15.74
N ASP A 199 -18.80 -18.24 -15.22
CA ASP A 199 -20.11 -17.73 -15.65
C ASP A 199 -20.09 -17.28 -17.13
N ALA A 200 -19.00 -16.66 -17.59
CA ALA A 200 -18.88 -16.26 -18.99
C ALA A 200 -18.82 -17.48 -19.93
N ASP A 201 -18.08 -18.52 -19.58
CA ASP A 201 -17.94 -19.74 -20.39
C ASP A 201 -19.26 -20.53 -20.45
N GLN A 202 -20.01 -20.59 -19.33
CA GLN A 202 -21.36 -21.19 -19.31
C GLN A 202 -22.33 -20.46 -20.26
N ARG A 203 -22.24 -19.13 -20.37
CA ARG A 203 -23.06 -18.35 -21.30
C ARG A 203 -22.69 -18.58 -22.76
N VAL A 204 -21.40 -18.79 -23.06
CA VAL A 204 -20.95 -19.13 -24.41
C VAL A 204 -21.45 -20.52 -24.80
N GLN A 205 -21.25 -21.53 -23.96
CA GLN A 205 -21.73 -22.90 -24.23
C GLN A 205 -23.25 -22.97 -24.40
N LYS A 206 -24.02 -22.19 -23.62
CA LYS A 206 -25.47 -22.11 -23.77
C LYS A 206 -25.91 -21.47 -25.09
N ASN A 207 -25.14 -20.51 -25.60
CA ASN A 207 -25.42 -19.86 -26.89
C ASN A 207 -25.00 -20.71 -28.09
N ASP A 208 -23.90 -21.46 -27.98
CA ASP A 208 -23.45 -22.37 -29.05
C ASP A 208 -24.29 -23.65 -29.10
N GLY A 209 -24.71 -24.19 -27.94
CA GLY A 209 -25.71 -25.27 -27.87
C GLY A 209 -27.12 -24.85 -28.33
N GLY A 210 -27.35 -23.55 -28.56
CA GLY A 210 -28.55 -23.02 -29.21
C GLY A 210 -28.42 -22.83 -30.73
N LYS A 211 -27.21 -22.95 -31.28
CA LYS A 211 -26.92 -22.80 -32.72
C LYS A 211 -26.67 -24.13 -33.45
N GLU A 212 -26.33 -25.21 -32.74
CA GLU A 212 -26.28 -26.55 -33.35
C GLU A 212 -27.66 -27.07 -33.84
N GLY A 213 -28.75 -26.36 -33.53
CA GLY A 213 -30.10 -26.68 -34.01
C GLY A 213 -30.60 -25.89 -35.22
N LYS A 214 -29.78 -25.04 -35.87
CA LYS A 214 -30.29 -24.17 -36.95
C LYS A 214 -29.40 -23.91 -38.18
N ASP A 215 -28.24 -24.54 -38.30
CA ASP A 215 -27.38 -24.44 -39.51
C ASP A 215 -27.16 -25.81 -40.19
N CYS A 216 -28.03 -26.81 -39.95
CA CYS A 216 -27.92 -28.15 -40.58
C CYS A 216 -28.92 -28.39 -41.73
N CYS A 217 -29.64 -27.37 -42.17
CA CYS A 217 -30.49 -27.43 -43.36
C CYS A 217 -30.29 -26.15 -44.15
N ASP A 218 -29.32 -26.13 -45.06
CA ASP A 218 -29.41 -25.42 -46.36
C ASP A 218 -28.16 -25.57 -47.25
N ASP A 219 -27.13 -26.35 -46.89
CA ASP A 219 -25.98 -26.62 -47.77
C ASP A 219 -25.80 -28.10 -48.16
N GLN A 220 -26.89 -28.89 -48.18
CA GLN A 220 -26.82 -30.31 -48.60
C GLN A 220 -27.71 -30.65 -49.80
N GLN A 221 -27.98 -29.67 -50.67
CA GLN A 221 -28.82 -29.88 -51.85
C GLN A 221 -28.30 -29.17 -53.10
N ASN A 222 -26.97 -29.14 -53.35
CA ASN A 222 -26.50 -28.76 -54.70
C ASN A 222 -25.12 -29.28 -55.14
N ASP A 223 -24.69 -30.49 -54.72
CA ASP A 223 -23.40 -31.05 -55.18
C ASP A 223 -23.48 -32.53 -55.65
N LEU A 224 -24.65 -33.03 -56.07
CA LEU A 224 -24.78 -34.39 -56.63
C LEU A 224 -25.62 -34.48 -57.93
N ALA A 225 -25.65 -33.43 -58.74
CA ALA A 225 -26.30 -33.47 -60.06
C ALA A 225 -25.55 -32.69 -61.14
N SER A 226 -24.24 -32.93 -61.30
CA SER A 226 -23.52 -32.57 -62.54
C SER A 226 -22.22 -33.36 -62.68
N GLU A 227 -22.26 -34.69 -62.60
CA GLU A 227 -21.21 -35.56 -63.16
C GLU A 227 -21.74 -36.99 -63.32
N ALA A 228 -22.73 -37.14 -64.22
CA ALA A 228 -23.04 -38.40 -64.92
C ALA A 228 -24.02 -38.09 -66.06
N CYS A 229 -23.63 -38.48 -67.28
CA CYS A 229 -24.26 -38.27 -68.60
C CYS A 229 -23.99 -36.91 -69.26
#